data_AF-A0A026W688-F1
#
_entry.id   AF-A0A026W688-F1
#
_cell.length_a   1.000
_cell.length_b   1.000
_cell.length_c   1.000
_cell.angle_alpha   90.00
_cell.angle_beta   90.00
_cell.angle_gamma   90.00
#
_symmetry.space_group_name_H-M   'P 1'
#
loop_
_entity.id
_entity.type
_entity.pdbx_description
1 polymer ?
#
loop_
_entity_poly.entity_id
_entity_poly.type
_entity_poly.pdbx_seq_one_letter_code
_entity_poly.pdbx_strand_id
1 'polypeptide(L)' 'EKRKEAMKNLGITLQPFIIAVGLTLSEISSLYVCIDKVLYKVPSALKALEICFKSFHVLNAIYPPESKHL' A
#
# COMPACT_ATOMS: atom_id res chain seq x y z
N GLU A 1 2.27 2.94 -11.67
CA GLU A 1 3.15 2.31 -12.69
C GLU A 1 4.49 1.83 -12.14
N LYS A 2 5.47 2.70 -11.81
CA LYS A 2 6.83 2.27 -11.38
C LYS A 2 6.88 1.18 -10.29
N ARG A 3 6.05 1.27 -9.24
CA ARG A 3 6.01 0.25 -8.16
C ARG A 3 5.46 -1.10 -8.65
N LYS A 4 4.42 -1.10 -9.49
CA LYS A 4 3.87 -2.31 -10.12
C LYS A 4 4.92 -2.99 -10.99
N GLU A 5 5.64 -2.19 -11.77
CA GLU A 5 6.67 -2.67 -12.69
C GLU A 5 7.90 -3.22 -11.95
N ALA A 6 8.36 -2.54 -10.90
CA ALA A 6 9.41 -3.03 -10.03
C ALA A 6 9.06 -4.38 -9.38
N MET A 7 7.83 -4.52 -8.86
CA MET A 7 7.37 -5.76 -8.24
C MET A 7 7.19 -6.89 -9.26
N LYS A 8 6.69 -6.56 -10.47
CA LYS A 8 6.61 -7.51 -11.59
C LYS A 8 8.00 -8.02 -11.99
N ASN A 9 9.00 -7.14 -12.08
CA ASN A 9 10.37 -7.50 -12.41
C ASN A 9 11.04 -8.37 -11.32
N LEU A 10 10.62 -8.21 -10.06
CA LEU A 10 11.06 -9.01 -8.92
C LEU A 10 10.30 -10.34 -8.78
N GLY A 11 9.28 -10.61 -9.61
CA GLY A 11 8.45 -11.81 -9.51
C GLY A 11 7.62 -11.90 -8.23
N ILE A 12 7.39 -10.77 -7.54
CA ILE A 12 6.66 -10.71 -6.27
C ILE A 12 5.24 -10.16 -6.49
N THR A 13 4.30 -10.65 -5.68
CA THR A 13 2.93 -10.15 -5.64
C THR A 13 2.90 -8.68 -5.22
N LEU A 14 2.10 -7.87 -5.92
CA LEU A 14 1.91 -6.47 -5.56
C LEU A 14 1.34 -6.38 -4.14
N GLN A 15 2.15 -5.87 -3.22
CA GLN A 15 1.77 -5.76 -1.83
C GLN A 15 0.75 -4.65 -1.61
N PRO A 16 -0.09 -4.74 -0.58
CA PRO A 16 -0.95 -3.64 -0.17
C PRO A 16 -0.13 -2.37 0.12
N PHE A 17 -0.61 -1.21 -0.33
CA PHE A 17 0.03 0.07 0.00
C PHE A 17 -0.99 1.21 0.12
N ILE A 18 -0.63 2.23 0.89
CA ILE A 18 -1.44 3.43 1.09
C ILE A 18 -1.11 4.44 0.00
N ILE A 19 -2.14 5.11 -0.52
CA ILE A 19 -2.03 6.23 -1.44
C ILE A 19 -2.63 7.44 -0.74
N ALA A 20 -1.85 8.50 -0.62
CA ALA A 20 -2.31 9.81 -0.20
C ALA A 20 -2.37 10.73 -1.41
N VAL A 21 -3.51 11.39 -1.60
CA VAL A 21 -3.75 12.34 -2.69
C VAL A 21 -3.99 13.70 -2.06
N GLY A 22 -3.31 14.73 -2.57
CA GLY A 22 -3.32 16.08 -2.01
C GLY A 22 -2.54 17.05 -2.88
N LEU A 23 -2.71 18.34 -2.64
CA LEU A 23 -1.93 19.40 -3.29
C LEU A 23 -0.49 19.41 -2.76
N THR A 24 -0.35 19.19 -1.45
CA THR A 24 0.92 19.15 -0.72
C THR A 24 0.90 18.01 0.29
N LEU A 25 2.06 17.70 0.88
CA LEU A 25 2.14 16.71 1.97
C LEU A 25 1.36 17.13 3.22
N SER A 26 1.14 18.44 3.40
CA SER A 26 0.35 19.01 4.48
C SER A 26 -1.15 19.08 4.15
N GLU A 27 -1.52 18.99 2.87
CA GLU A 27 -2.90 19.15 2.38
C GLU A 27 -3.39 17.88 1.68
N ILE A 28 -3.58 16.83 2.46
CA ILE A 28 -4.12 15.55 1.98
C ILE A 28 -5.63 15.66 1.84
N SER A 29 -6.14 15.52 0.61
CA SER A 29 -7.57 15.58 0.29
C SER A 29 -8.26 14.22 0.31
N SER A 30 -7.51 13.13 0.09
CA SER A 30 -8.06 11.78 0.12
C SER A 30 -6.99 10.72 0.39
N LEU A 31 -7.41 9.65 1.03
CA LEU A 31 -6.58 8.49 1.32
C LEU A 31 -7.22 7.24 0.75
N TYR A 32 -6.38 6.36 0.21
CA TYR A 32 -6.79 5.07 -0.32
C TYR A 32 -5.86 3.98 0.17
N VAL A 33 -6.39 2.76 0.29
CA VAL A 33 -5.58 1.55 0.37
C VAL A 33 -5.74 0.81 -0.95
N CYS A 34 -4.62 0.57 -1.62
CA CYS A 34 -4.56 -0.24 -2.83
C CYS A 34 -4.30 -1.69 -2.44
N ILE A 35 -5.17 -2.60 -2.87
CA ILE A 35 -5.00 -4.05 -2.74
C ILE A 35 -5.16 -4.64 -4.13
N ASP A 36 -4.07 -5.17 -4.69
CA ASP A 36 -3.99 -5.63 -6.08
C ASP A 36 -4.43 -4.56 -7.11
N LYS A 37 -5.64 -4.68 -7.66
CA LYS A 37 -6.21 -3.75 -8.65
C LYS A 37 -7.34 -2.88 -8.08
N VAL A 38 -7.67 -3.03 -6.80
CA VAL A 38 -8.80 -2.35 -6.17
C VAL A 38 -8.30 -1.23 -5.25
N LEU A 39 -8.95 -0.07 -5.33
CA LEU A 39 -8.69 1.09 -4.49
C LEU A 39 -9.84 1.29 -3.50
N TYR A 40 -9.53 1.22 -2.21
CA TYR A 40 -10.48 1.46 -1.14
C TYR A 40 -10.27 2.85 -0.57
N LYS A 41 -11.24 3.75 -0.74
CA LYS A 41 -11.20 5.07 -0.10
C LYS A 41 -11.40 4.90 1.41
N VAL A 42 -10.56 5.56 2.19
CA VAL A 42 -10.55 5.45 3.66
C VAL A 42 -10.62 6.83 4.32
N PRO A 43 -11.25 6.94 5.50
CA PRO A 43 -11.54 8.25 6.11
C PRO A 43 -10.34 8.90 6.79
N SER A 44 -9.29 8.14 7.14
CA SER A 44 -8.13 8.65 7.87
C SER A 44 -6.87 7.84 7.61
N ALA A 45 -5.71 8.44 7.88
CA ALA A 45 -4.41 7.81 7.71
C ALA A 45 -4.25 6.61 8.65
N LEU A 46 -4.74 6.74 9.89
CA LEU A 46 -4.74 5.64 10.86
C LEU A 46 -5.56 4.45 10.36
N LYS A 47 -6.73 4.70 9.76
CA LYS A 47 -7.55 3.62 9.20
C LYS A 47 -6.91 3.00 7.96
N ALA A 48 -6.25 3.81 7.14
CA ALA A 48 -5.46 3.32 6.00
C ALA A 48 -4.35 2.37 6.46
N LEU A 49 -3.61 2.75 7.51
CA LEU A 49 -2.55 1.93 8.11
C LEU A 49 -3.10 0.61 8.67
N GLU A 50 -4.17 0.67 9.45
CA GLU A 50 -4.80 -0.52 10.03
C GLU A 50 -5.23 -1.53 8.94
N ILE A 51 -5.92 -1.05 7.90
CA ILE A 51 -6.39 -1.90 6.79
C ILE A 51 -5.20 -2.46 6.02
N CYS A 52 -4.23 -1.62 5.68
CA CYS A 52 -3.04 -2.03 4.94
C CYS A 52 -2.28 -3.12 5.70
N PHE A 53 -2.01 -2.91 7.00
CA PHE A 53 -1.32 -3.88 7.85
C PHE A 53 -2.08 -5.19 7.97
N LYS A 54 -3.39 -5.15 8.25
CA LYS A 54 -4.23 -6.37 8.30
C LYS A 54 -4.24 -7.12 6.97
N SER A 55 -4.20 -6.41 5.85
CA SER A 55 -4.20 -7.02 4.51
C SER A 55 -2.97 -7.89 4.27
N PHE A 56 -1.80 -7.54 4.82
CA PHE A 56 -0.62 -8.41 4.73
C PHE A 56 -0.87 -9.77 5.40
N HIS A 57 -1.47 -9.76 6.59
CA HIS A 57 -1.75 -11.00 7.32
C HIS A 57 -2.90 -11.81 6.69
N VAL A 58 -4.01 -11.15 6.35
CA VAL A 58 -5.20 -11.81 5.78
C VAL A 58 -4.88 -12.44 4.43
N LEU A 59 -4.07 -11.78 3.60
CA LEU A 59 -3.72 -12.26 2.27
C LEU A 59 -2.44 -13.11 2.24
N ASN A 60 -1.82 -13.34 3.40
CA ASN A 60 -0.50 -13.97 3.51
C ASN A 60 0.52 -13.34 2.53
N ALA A 61 0.51 -12.00 2.43
CA ALA A 61 1.35 -11.28 1.48
C ALA A 61 2.81 -11.32 1.94
N ILE A 62 3.71 -11.54 0.99
CA ILE A 62 5.15 -11.51 1.24
C ILE A 62 5.56 -10.07 1.54
N TYR A 63 6.25 -9.86 2.66
CA TYR A 63 6.78 -8.55 3.04
C TYR A 63 7.85 -8.04 2.05
N PRO A 64 7.97 -6.72 1.88
CA PRO A 64 8.95 -6.16 0.94
C PRO A 64 10.38 -6.47 1.37
N PRO A 65 11.34 -6.55 0.44
CA PRO A 65 12.77 -6.76 0.76
C PRO A 65 13.28 -5.81 1.84
N GLU A 66 12.79 -4.57 1.85
CA GLU A 66 13.10 -3.51 2.81
C GLU A 66 12.65 -3.83 4.25
N SER A 67 11.78 -4.83 4.43
CA SER A 67 11.38 -5.34 5.76
C SER A 67 12.28 -6.47 6.28
N LYS A 68 13.23 -6.96 5.48
CA LYS A 68 14.20 -7.95 5.97
C LYS A 68 15.20 -7.26 6.90
N HIS A 69 15.56 -7.96 7.97
CA HIS A 69 16.66 -7.55 8.84
C HIS A 69 17.97 -7.54 8.05
N LEU A 70 18.81 -6.52 8.28
CA LEU A 70 20.14 -6.38 7.69
C LEU A 70 21.11 -7.42 8.25
#